data_AF-A0A1H3RQV1-F1
#
_entry.id   AF-A0A1H3RQV1-F1
#
_cell.length_a   1.000
_cell.length_b   1.000
_cell.length_c   1.000
_cell.angle_alpha   90.00
_cell.angle_beta   90.00
_cell.angle_gamma   90.00
#
_symmetry.space_group_name_H-M   'P 1'
#
loop_
_entity.id
_entity.type
_entity.pdbx_description
1 polymer ?
#
loop_
_entity_poly.entity_id
_entity_poly.type
_entity_poly.pdbx_seq_one_letter_code
_entity_poly.pdbx_strand_id
1 'polypeptide(L)'
;MDLRPLDDTTFVAPQLEPADMAALAADGVTTVICNRPDVEVPATHQAAAMQAAVEAAGMNFVFNPVSMPQLTEQAVEEQSEAIDNADGKIVAYCASGTRSAILWALAQAGQMPVDDILTATANAGYPLDGLRQQIIHLEGQK
;
A
#
# COMPACT_ATOMS: atom_id res chain seq x y z
N MET A 1 15.75 0.81 1.89
CA MET A 1 14.50 0.19 1.42
C MET A 1 14.34 -1.23 1.96
N ASP A 2 13.16 -1.57 2.48
CA ASP A 2 12.75 -2.92 2.93
C ASP A 2 11.42 -3.26 2.25
N LEU A 3 11.49 -3.65 0.97
CA LEU A 3 10.32 -3.97 0.16
C LEU A 3 9.89 -5.42 0.43
N ARG A 4 8.62 -5.61 0.77
CA ARG A 4 8.04 -6.91 1.09
C ARG A 4 6.91 -7.21 0.10
N PRO A 5 7.03 -8.26 -0.74
CA PRO A 5 6.03 -8.59 -1.74
C PRO A 5 4.75 -9.12 -1.07
N LEU A 6 3.60 -8.65 -1.53
CA LEU A 6 2.29 -9.25 -1.22
C LEU A 6 1.82 -10.14 -2.38
N ASP A 7 2.07 -9.70 -3.61
CA ASP A 7 1.87 -10.47 -4.83
C ASP A 7 2.98 -10.13 -5.85
N ASP A 8 2.81 -10.54 -7.11
CA ASP A 8 3.81 -10.34 -8.17
C ASP A 8 4.02 -8.86 -8.55
N THR A 9 3.03 -8.00 -8.31
CA THR A 9 3.05 -6.58 -8.72
C THR A 9 2.99 -5.61 -7.55
N THR A 10 2.57 -6.04 -6.37
CA THR A 10 2.34 -5.18 -5.21
C THR A 10 3.31 -5.50 -4.07
N PHE A 11 4.01 -4.46 -3.64
CA PHE A 11 4.96 -4.50 -2.55
C PHE A 11 4.54 -3.51 -1.46
N VAL A 12 4.87 -3.83 -0.22
CA VAL A 12 4.74 -2.92 0.91
C VAL A 12 6.07 -2.63 1.56
N ALA A 13 6.17 -1.45 2.20
CA ALA A 13 7.40 -1.03 2.86
C ALA A 13 7.12 -0.25 4.16
N PRO A 14 8.07 -0.23 5.12
CA PRO A 14 8.16 0.84 6.09
C PRO A 14 8.44 2.18 5.38
N GLN A 15 8.60 3.25 6.16
CA GLN A 15 8.80 4.60 5.62
C GLN A 15 9.87 4.61 4.51
N LEU A 16 9.48 5.11 3.34
CA LEU A 16 10.39 5.37 2.23
C LEU A 16 11.03 6.75 2.37
N GLU A 17 12.23 6.90 1.82
CA GLU A 17 12.93 8.16 1.71
C GLU A 17 12.72 8.76 0.31
N PRO A 18 12.70 10.09 0.13
CA PRO A 18 12.65 10.71 -1.20
C PRO A 18 13.78 10.22 -2.15
N ALA A 19 14.92 9.85 -1.60
CA ALA A 19 16.07 9.33 -2.36
C ALA A 19 15.86 7.90 -2.90
N ASP A 20 14.87 7.15 -2.40
CA ASP A 20 14.58 5.78 -2.84
C ASP A 20 13.93 5.74 -4.24
N MET A 21 13.30 6.84 -4.70
CA MET A 21 12.44 6.85 -5.89
C MET A 21 13.17 6.47 -7.19
N ALA A 22 14.43 6.85 -7.33
CA ALA A 22 15.21 6.48 -8.52
C ALA A 22 15.45 4.97 -8.62
N ALA A 23 15.67 4.30 -7.48
CA ALA A 23 15.85 2.85 -7.45
C ALA A 23 14.52 2.13 -7.68
N LEU A 24 13.42 2.62 -7.10
CA LEU A 24 12.08 2.08 -7.35
C LEU A 24 11.70 2.12 -8.83
N ALA A 25 11.92 3.26 -9.50
CA ALA A 25 11.66 3.39 -10.93
C ALA A 25 12.50 2.42 -11.75
N ALA A 26 13.78 2.24 -11.42
CA ALA A 26 14.67 1.29 -12.09
C ALA A 26 14.21 -0.18 -11.93
N ASP A 27 13.54 -0.51 -10.82
CA ASP A 27 12.98 -1.83 -10.55
C ASP A 27 11.60 -2.06 -11.21
N GLY A 28 11.11 -1.09 -11.97
CA GLY A 28 9.85 -1.16 -12.72
C GLY A 28 8.61 -0.76 -11.92
N VAL A 29 8.80 -0.02 -10.82
CA VAL A 29 7.69 0.60 -10.08
C VAL A 29 7.13 1.75 -10.90
N THR A 30 5.81 1.77 -11.04
CA THR A 30 5.07 2.82 -11.75
C THR A 30 4.22 3.65 -10.80
N THR A 31 3.86 3.11 -9.63
CA THR A 31 2.97 3.76 -8.67
C THR A 31 3.51 3.62 -7.25
N VAL A 32 3.58 4.73 -6.51
CA VAL A 32 3.91 4.77 -5.08
C VAL A 32 2.69 5.27 -4.31
N ILE A 33 2.24 4.49 -3.32
CA ILE A 33 1.07 4.81 -2.50
C ILE A 33 1.53 5.14 -1.07
N CYS A 34 1.22 6.34 -0.58
CA CYS A 34 1.47 6.75 0.79
C CYS A 34 0.22 6.54 1.64
N ASN A 35 0.29 5.60 2.59
CA ASN A 35 -0.76 5.37 3.60
C ASN A 35 -0.41 5.97 4.96
N ARG A 36 0.50 6.94 5.00
CA ARG A 36 0.92 7.63 6.23
C ARG A 36 0.45 9.08 6.25
N PRO A 37 -0.32 9.51 7.26
CA PRO A 37 -0.69 10.91 7.42
C PRO A 37 0.52 11.82 7.66
N ASP A 38 0.50 13.00 7.06
CA ASP A 38 1.56 14.02 7.17
C ASP A 38 1.85 14.46 8.61
N VAL A 39 0.83 14.40 9.49
CA VAL A 39 0.97 14.75 10.90
C VAL A 39 1.92 13.83 11.66
N GLU A 40 2.26 12.66 11.11
CA GLU A 40 3.19 11.69 11.72
C GLU A 40 4.66 11.89 11.29
N VAL A 41 4.96 12.83 10.38
CA VAL A 41 6.26 12.93 9.71
C VAL A 41 6.75 14.38 9.58
N PRO A 42 8.08 14.61 9.49
CA PRO A 42 8.62 15.93 9.16
C PRO A 42 8.29 16.33 7.73
N ALA A 43 8.34 17.64 7.43
CA ALA A 43 8.04 18.20 6.11
C ALA A 43 8.84 17.56 4.96
N THR A 44 10.04 17.04 5.22
CA THR A 44 10.87 16.32 4.23
C THR A 44 10.26 14.99 3.77
N HIS A 45 9.30 14.44 4.51
CA HIS A 45 8.65 13.15 4.28
C HIS A 45 7.14 13.26 4.11
N GLN A 46 6.59 14.48 4.20
CA GLN A 46 5.19 14.73 3.93
C GLN A 46 4.88 14.47 2.46
N ALA A 47 3.60 14.25 2.17
CA ALA A 47 3.07 13.91 0.87
C ALA A 47 3.62 14.82 -0.23
N ALA A 48 3.69 16.14 -0.01
CA ALA A 48 4.22 17.07 -1.00
C ALA A 48 5.70 16.80 -1.38
N ALA A 49 6.55 16.48 -0.40
CA ALA A 49 7.97 16.18 -0.66
C ALA A 49 8.14 14.80 -1.33
N MET A 50 7.37 13.81 -0.88
CA MET A 50 7.39 12.47 -1.46
C MET A 50 6.84 12.47 -2.89
N GLN A 51 5.72 13.15 -3.13
CA GLN A 51 5.12 13.34 -4.45
C GLN A 51 6.12 13.95 -5.43
N ALA A 52 6.77 15.06 -5.05
CA ALA A 52 7.75 15.70 -5.92
C ALA A 52 8.91 14.74 -6.30
N ALA A 53 9.36 13.90 -5.37
CA ALA A 53 10.40 12.91 -5.64
C ALA A 53 9.92 11.76 -6.54
N VAL A 54 8.70 11.26 -6.32
CA VAL A 54 8.07 10.19 -7.11
C VAL A 54 7.85 10.65 -8.55
N GLU A 55 7.29 11.84 -8.73
CA GLU A 55 7.03 12.43 -10.05
C GLU A 55 8.34 12.76 -10.79
N ALA A 56 9.37 13.24 -10.07
CA ALA A 56 10.69 13.48 -10.67
C ALA A 56 11.36 12.18 -11.16
N ALA A 57 11.00 11.03 -10.59
CA ALA A 57 11.43 9.72 -11.05
C ALA A 57 10.53 9.12 -12.15
N GLY A 58 9.48 9.84 -12.59
CA GLY A 58 8.58 9.41 -13.65
C GLY A 58 7.51 8.42 -13.21
N MET A 59 7.21 8.34 -11.91
CA MET A 59 6.19 7.46 -11.33
C MET A 59 4.96 8.26 -10.90
N ASN A 60 3.84 7.56 -10.70
CA ASN A 60 2.61 8.12 -10.13
C ASN A 60 2.65 8.08 -8.61
N PHE A 61 2.17 9.14 -7.96
CA PHE A 61 2.02 9.21 -6.52
C PHE A 61 0.54 9.20 -6.12
N VAL A 62 0.17 8.34 -5.18
CA VAL A 62 -1.17 8.30 -4.58
C VAL A 62 -1.05 8.58 -3.09
N PHE A 63 -1.79 9.58 -2.60
CA PHE A 63 -1.88 9.87 -1.18
C PHE A 63 -3.21 9.37 -0.63
N ASN A 64 -3.18 8.22 0.05
CA ASN A 64 -4.33 7.59 0.70
C ASN A 64 -4.03 7.41 2.20
N PRO A 65 -3.92 8.50 2.98
CA PRO A 65 -3.46 8.46 4.36
C PRO A 65 -4.49 7.79 5.27
N VAL A 66 -4.07 6.76 6.00
CA VAL A 66 -4.95 6.05 6.94
C VAL A 66 -4.36 6.06 8.33
N SER A 67 -5.21 6.29 9.32
CA SER A 67 -4.90 6.05 10.73
C SER A 67 -5.54 4.71 11.15
N MET A 68 -4.93 4.00 12.10
CA MET A 68 -5.46 2.69 12.56
C MET A 68 -6.93 2.74 13.02
N PRO A 69 -7.42 3.80 13.69
CA PRO A 69 -8.84 3.94 14.02
C PRO A 69 -9.76 4.36 12.85
N GLN A 70 -9.21 4.82 11.72
CA GLN A 70 -9.96 5.28 10.54
C GLN A 70 -9.67 4.44 9.29
N LEU A 71 -9.56 3.12 9.43
CA LEU A 71 -9.59 2.27 8.25
C LEU A 71 -11.04 2.17 7.74
N THR A 72 -11.36 3.01 6.76
CA THR A 72 -12.71 3.17 6.19
C THR A 72 -12.86 2.39 4.89
N GLU A 73 -14.11 2.09 4.49
CA GLU A 73 -14.42 1.51 3.17
C GLU A 73 -13.88 2.39 2.04
N GLN A 74 -14.03 3.71 2.14
CA GLN A 74 -13.46 4.66 1.17
C GLN A 74 -11.95 4.50 1.00
N ALA A 75 -11.19 4.33 2.10
CA ALA A 75 -9.74 4.14 1.98
C ALA A 75 -9.38 2.81 1.31
N VAL A 76 -10.21 1.77 1.47
CA VAL A 76 -10.06 0.49 0.77
C VAL A 76 -10.38 0.65 -0.72
N GLU A 77 -11.42 1.39 -1.07
CA GLU A 77 -11.78 1.71 -2.45
C GLU A 77 -10.68 2.52 -3.15
N GLU A 78 -10.19 3.60 -2.53
CA GLU A 78 -9.07 4.40 -3.05
C GLU A 78 -7.80 3.56 -3.23
N GLN A 79 -7.54 2.60 -2.34
CA GLN A 79 -6.43 1.66 -2.49
C GLN A 79 -6.67 0.71 -3.68
N SER A 80 -7.87 0.16 -3.81
CA SER A 80 -8.23 -0.73 -4.93
C SER A 80 -8.10 -0.01 -6.26
N GLU A 81 -8.64 1.19 -6.39
CA GLU A 81 -8.53 2.01 -7.61
C GLU A 81 -7.08 2.32 -7.97
N ALA A 82 -6.23 2.62 -6.98
CA ALA A 82 -4.82 2.86 -7.22
C ALA A 82 -4.09 1.60 -7.72
N ILE A 83 -4.50 0.41 -7.26
CA ILE A 83 -3.96 -0.87 -7.72
C ILE A 83 -4.44 -1.19 -9.14
N ASP A 84 -5.74 -1.07 -9.39
CA ASP A 84 -6.36 -1.40 -10.68
C ASP A 84 -5.90 -0.48 -11.82
N ASN A 85 -5.56 0.78 -11.52
CA ASN A 85 -5.07 1.76 -12.49
C ASN A 85 -3.53 1.74 -12.70
N ALA A 86 -2.79 0.86 -12.01
CA ALA A 86 -1.35 0.80 -12.17
C ALA A 86 -0.93 -0.09 -13.35
N ASP A 87 -0.09 0.43 -14.24
CA ASP A 87 0.43 -0.29 -15.41
C ASP A 87 1.73 -1.08 -15.11
N GLY A 88 2.12 -1.21 -13.85
CA GLY A 88 3.40 -1.80 -13.44
C GLY A 88 3.45 -2.11 -11.95
N LYS A 89 4.67 -2.23 -11.39
CA LYS A 89 4.80 -2.55 -9.96
C LYS A 89 4.34 -1.39 -9.09
N ILE A 90 3.79 -1.72 -7.94
CA ILE A 90 3.27 -0.79 -6.95
C ILE A 90 4.07 -0.95 -5.67
N VAL A 91 4.43 0.18 -5.05
CA VAL A 91 4.94 0.18 -3.67
C VAL A 91 4.04 1.02 -2.79
N ALA A 92 3.34 0.39 -1.86
CA ALA A 92 2.58 1.06 -0.83
C ALA A 92 3.37 1.13 0.48
N TYR A 93 3.46 2.31 1.11
CA TYR A 93 4.23 2.47 2.34
C TYR A 93 3.46 3.20 3.42
N CYS A 94 3.84 2.93 4.67
CA CYS A 94 3.45 3.76 5.80
C CYS A 94 4.59 3.86 6.83
N ALA A 95 4.32 3.94 8.13
CA ALA A 95 5.39 3.91 9.14
C ALA A 95 6.14 2.56 9.16
N SER A 96 5.40 1.45 9.17
CA SER A 96 5.94 0.07 9.30
C SER A 96 5.54 -0.86 8.15
N GLY A 97 4.74 -0.37 7.20
CA GLY A 97 4.09 -1.16 6.13
C GLY A 97 2.78 -1.85 6.56
N THR A 98 2.44 -1.88 7.85
CA THR A 98 1.25 -2.58 8.35
C THR A 98 -0.06 -2.03 7.79
N ARG A 99 -0.23 -0.70 7.73
CA ARG A 99 -1.47 -0.08 7.16
C ARG A 99 -1.65 -0.45 5.70
N SER A 100 -0.56 -0.39 4.93
CA SER A 100 -0.54 -0.73 3.51
C SER A 100 -0.89 -2.21 3.30
N ALA A 101 -0.34 -3.12 4.12
CA ALA A 101 -0.68 -4.54 4.06
C ALA A 101 -2.16 -4.80 4.39
N ILE A 102 -2.72 -4.09 5.38
CA ILE A 102 -4.14 -4.21 5.73
C ILE A 102 -5.03 -3.69 4.58
N LEU A 103 -4.75 -2.50 4.04
CA LEU A 103 -5.54 -1.94 2.94
C LEU A 103 -5.50 -2.83 1.69
N TRP A 104 -4.32 -3.38 1.34
CA TRP A 104 -4.22 -4.36 0.27
C TRP A 104 -5.07 -5.61 0.56
N ALA A 105 -4.98 -6.18 1.77
CA ALA A 105 -5.74 -7.38 2.13
C ALA A 105 -7.25 -7.19 1.97
N LEU A 106 -7.75 -6.00 2.32
CA LEU A 106 -9.16 -5.66 2.21
C LEU A 106 -9.56 -5.31 0.77
N ALA A 107 -8.69 -4.65 0.00
CA ALA A 107 -8.92 -4.36 -1.42
C ALA A 107 -9.05 -5.66 -2.23
N GLN A 108 -8.26 -6.68 -1.88
CA GLN A 108 -8.27 -7.99 -2.53
C GLN A 108 -9.46 -8.89 -2.15
N ALA A 109 -10.30 -8.49 -1.19
CA ALA A 109 -11.54 -9.21 -0.89
C ALA A 109 -12.39 -9.38 -2.16
N GLY A 110 -12.81 -10.61 -2.48
CA GLY A 110 -13.56 -10.95 -3.70
C GLY A 110 -12.73 -11.00 -5.00
N GLN A 111 -11.45 -10.60 -4.98
CA GLN A 111 -10.51 -10.74 -6.10
C GLN A 111 -9.57 -11.95 -5.92
N MET A 112 -9.26 -12.29 -4.67
CA MET A 112 -8.37 -13.37 -4.29
C MET A 112 -9.00 -14.19 -3.15
N PRO A 113 -8.79 -15.53 -3.09
CA PRO A 113 -9.25 -16.33 -1.97
C PRO A 113 -8.71 -15.80 -0.63
N VAL A 114 -9.56 -15.73 0.40
CA VAL A 114 -9.22 -15.17 1.71
C VAL A 114 -7.97 -15.85 2.32
N ASP A 115 -7.81 -17.17 2.12
CA ASP A 115 -6.64 -17.90 2.61
C ASP A 115 -5.35 -17.49 1.92
N ASP A 116 -5.40 -17.16 0.63
CA ASP A 116 -4.24 -16.71 -0.14
C ASP A 116 -3.85 -15.29 0.27
N ILE A 117 -4.82 -14.40 0.49
CA ILE A 117 -4.60 -13.05 1.02
C ILE A 117 -3.87 -13.11 2.37
N LEU A 118 -4.36 -13.92 3.31
CA LEU A 118 -3.76 -14.04 4.64
C LEU A 118 -2.37 -14.68 4.60
N THR A 119 -2.17 -15.65 3.70
CA THR A 119 -0.86 -16.28 3.48
C THR A 119 0.14 -15.27 2.91
N ALA A 120 -0.26 -14.47 1.93
CA ALA A 120 0.56 -13.41 1.34
C ALA A 120 1.01 -12.39 2.40
N THR A 121 0.07 -11.86 3.20
CA THR A 121 0.42 -10.86 4.22
C THR A 121 1.31 -11.47 5.30
N ALA A 122 1.05 -12.72 5.73
CA ALA A 122 1.88 -13.41 6.70
C ALA A 122 3.32 -13.62 6.18
N ASN A 123 3.48 -14.03 4.92
CA ASN A 123 4.80 -14.19 4.28
C ASN A 123 5.56 -12.86 4.16
N ALA A 124 4.85 -11.75 3.97
CA ALA A 124 5.40 -10.40 4.01
C ALA A 124 5.70 -9.88 5.43
N GLY A 125 5.49 -10.68 6.48
CA GLY A 125 5.74 -10.30 7.87
C GLY A 125 4.61 -9.49 8.51
N TYR A 126 3.41 -9.54 7.95
CA TYR A 126 2.19 -8.92 8.46
C TYR A 126 1.10 -10.00 8.68
N PRO A 127 1.16 -10.77 9.78
CA PRO A 127 0.11 -11.74 10.09
C PRO A 127 -1.19 -10.99 10.40
N LEU A 128 -2.23 -11.23 9.59
CA LEU A 128 -3.50 -10.51 9.63
C LEU A 128 -4.69 -11.45 9.86
N ASP A 129 -4.48 -12.61 10.50
CA ASP A 129 -5.53 -13.61 10.77
C ASP A 129 -6.78 -13.02 11.44
N GLY A 130 -6.59 -12.00 12.28
CA GLY A 130 -7.68 -11.28 12.96
C GLY A 130 -8.64 -10.55 12.01
N LEU A 131 -8.25 -10.31 10.75
CA LEU A 131 -9.07 -9.66 9.73
C LEU A 131 -9.89 -10.61 8.87
N ARG A 132 -9.74 -11.94 9.03
CA ARG A 132 -10.42 -12.95 8.19
C ARG A 132 -11.91 -12.67 8.01
N GLN A 133 -12.64 -12.42 9.11
CA GLN A 133 -14.08 -12.18 9.05
C GLN A 133 -14.43 -10.89 8.31
N GLN A 134 -13.59 -9.87 8.42
CA GLN A 134 -13.77 -8.60 7.70
C GLN A 134 -13.54 -8.77 6.20
N ILE A 135 -12.51 -9.54 5.80
CA ILE A 135 -12.24 -9.85 4.39
C ILE A 135 -13.42 -10.63 3.78
N ILE A 136 -13.92 -11.67 4.47
CA ILE A 136 -15.10 -12.43 4.04
C ILE A 136 -16.35 -11.54 3.94
N HIS A 137 -16.52 -10.61 4.88
CA HIS A 137 -17.65 -9.70 4.85
C HIS A 137 -17.63 -8.80 3.60
N LEU A 138 -16.46 -8.25 3.26
CA LEU A 138 -16.28 -7.42 2.06
C LEU A 138 -16.42 -8.22 0.76
N GLU A 139 -15.96 -9.48 0.74
CA GLU A 139 -16.17 -10.39 -0.40
C GLU A 139 -17.67 -10.55 -0.73
N GLY A 140 -18.53 -10.66 0.28
CA GLY A 140 -19.98 -10.79 0.08
C GLY A 140 -20.72 -9.51 -0.32
N GLN A 141 -20.03 -8.36 -0.38
CA GLN A 141 -20.60 -7.08 -0.80
C GLN A 141 -20.29 -6.72 -2.27
N LYS A 142 -19.33 -7.40 -2.90
CA LYS A 142 -18.99 -7.24 -4.32
C LYS A 142 -19.87 -8.14 -5.20
#